data_AF-A0AAV6TKD1-F1
#
_entry.id   AF-A0AAV6TKD1-F1
#
_cell.length_a   1.000
_cell.length_b   1.000
_cell.length_c   1.000
_cell.angle_alpha   90.00
_cell.angle_beta   90.00
_cell.angle_gamma   90.00
#
_symmetry.space_group_name_H-M   'P 1'
#
loop_
_entity.id
_entity.type
_entity.pdbx_description
1 polymer ?
#
loop_
_entity_poly.entity_id
_entity_poly.type
_entity_poly.pdbx_seq_one_letter_code
_entity_poly.pdbx_strand_id
1 'polypeptide(L)'
;RCYTCSVDFRLEKFNISNKCIFPNDTRDLAHCSSNSKFCRAVITRVGGVFVMLHRTCVAKCHEACTERGYGIRTRECTRCCTKEPDCGVAELMKKKKK
;
A
#
# COMPACT_ATOMS: atom_id res chain seq x y z
N ARG A 1 14.06 3.35 6.23
CA ARG A 1 13.97 3.23 4.76
C ARG A 1 12.66 2.54 4.44
N CYS A 2 11.94 2.99 3.40
CA CYS A 2 10.60 2.48 3.07
C CYS A 2 10.49 2.28 1.56
N TYR A 3 9.58 1.41 1.12
CA TYR A 3 9.15 1.45 -0.27
C TYR A 3 8.28 2.69 -0.50
N THR A 4 8.54 3.43 -1.57
CA THR A 4 7.73 4.59 -1.97
C THR A 4 7.31 4.41 -3.43
N CYS A 5 6.02 4.30 -3.66
CA CYS A 5 5.46 4.07 -4.99
C CYS A 5 3.95 4.33 -4.97
N SER A 6 3.37 4.57 -6.14
CA SER A 6 1.93 4.67 -6.32
C SER A 6 1.55 3.89 -7.56
N VAL A 7 0.49 3.11 -7.48
CA VAL A 7 -0.05 2.35 -8.60
C VAL A 7 -1.57 2.37 -8.58
N ASP A 8 -2.19 2.57 -9.74
CA ASP A 8 -3.65 2.65 -9.90
C ASP A 8 -4.15 1.82 -11.09
N PHE A 9 -4.61 0.60 -10.81
CA PHE A 9 -5.10 -0.36 -11.78
C PHE A 9 -6.47 -0.03 -12.39
N ARG A 10 -7.04 1.14 -12.06
CA ARG A 10 -8.17 1.69 -12.80
C ARG A 10 -7.72 2.37 -14.09
N LEU A 11 -6.47 2.83 -14.12
CA LEU A 11 -5.86 3.53 -15.23
C LEU A 11 -4.90 2.63 -16.00
N GLU A 12 -4.18 1.75 -15.31
CA GLU A 12 -3.24 0.80 -15.90
C GLU A 12 -3.71 -0.66 -15.76
N LYS A 13 -3.22 -1.56 -16.62
CA LYS A 13 -3.53 -2.99 -16.52
C LYS A 13 -2.86 -3.61 -15.30
N PHE A 14 -3.58 -4.47 -14.59
CA PHE A 14 -3.01 -5.24 -13.48
C PHE A 14 -1.83 -6.10 -13.94
N ASN A 15 -0.71 -5.99 -13.23
CA ASN A 15 0.50 -6.77 -13.48
C ASN A 15 1.02 -7.36 -12.17
N ILE A 16 1.12 -8.68 -12.09
CA ILE A 16 1.62 -9.39 -10.92
C ILE A 16 3.12 -9.15 -10.67
N SER A 17 3.86 -8.73 -11.70
CA SER A 17 5.27 -8.35 -11.60
C SER A 17 5.45 -6.88 -11.21
N ASN A 18 4.39 -6.18 -10.82
CA ASN A 18 4.48 -4.79 -10.41
C ASN A 18 5.26 -4.66 -9.10
N LYS A 19 6.43 -4.00 -9.17
CA LYS A 19 7.33 -3.77 -8.04
C LYS A 19 6.68 -3.00 -6.89
N CYS A 20 5.66 -2.21 -7.16
CA CYS A 20 4.90 -1.51 -6.13
C CYS A 20 4.00 -2.46 -5.34
N ILE A 21 3.51 -3.56 -5.90
CA ILE A 21 2.78 -4.56 -5.10
C ILE A 21 3.78 -5.50 -4.43
N PHE A 22 4.68 -6.06 -5.23
CA PHE A 22 5.67 -7.06 -4.83
C PHE A 22 7.07 -6.48 -5.03
N PRO A 23 7.60 -5.77 -4.03
CA PRO A 23 8.96 -5.29 -4.11
C PRO A 23 9.91 -6.49 -4.09
N ASN A 24 10.73 -6.60 -5.14
CA ASN A 24 11.64 -7.75 -5.31
C ASN A 24 13.07 -7.43 -4.87
N ASP A 25 13.40 -6.16 -4.62
CA ASP A 25 14.74 -5.72 -4.28
C ASP A 25 14.72 -4.69 -3.14
N THR A 26 15.76 -4.71 -2.31
CA THR A 26 15.98 -3.71 -1.26
C THR A 26 16.62 -2.43 -1.81
N ARG A 27 17.13 -2.45 -3.04
CA ARG A 27 17.60 -1.27 -3.77
C ARG A 27 16.48 -0.29 -4.12
N ASP A 28 15.24 -0.78 -4.23
CA ASP A 28 14.05 0.04 -4.47
C ASP A 28 13.56 0.76 -3.18
N LEU A 29 14.30 0.63 -2.06
CA LEU A 29 14.03 1.36 -0.83
C LEU A 29 14.41 2.83 -0.96
N ALA A 30 13.43 3.70 -0.77
CA ALA A 30 13.67 5.13 -0.73
C ALA A 30 14.34 5.56 0.58
N HIS A 31 15.20 6.57 0.45
CA HIS A 31 15.72 7.32 1.58
C HIS A 31 14.65 8.31 2.03
N CYS A 32 14.00 8.01 3.15
CA CYS A 32 13.03 8.93 3.74
C CYS A 32 13.74 10.13 4.36
N SER A 33 13.06 11.28 4.42
CA SER A 33 13.50 12.42 5.23
C SER A 33 13.77 11.99 6.68
N SER A 34 14.72 12.64 7.35
CA SER A 34 15.07 12.43 8.76
C SER A 34 13.86 12.59 9.69
N ASN A 35 12.85 13.37 9.29
CA ASN A 35 11.62 13.58 10.05
C ASN A 35 10.59 12.45 9.88
N SER A 36 10.76 11.56 8.89
CA SER A 36 9.85 10.47 8.61
C SER A 36 10.20 9.23 9.42
N LYS A 37 9.38 8.94 10.44
CA LYS A 37 9.59 7.82 11.38
C LYS A 37 8.84 6.55 10.97
N PHE A 38 7.88 6.65 10.05
CA PHE A 38 7.00 5.55 9.67
C PHE A 38 6.94 5.40 8.14
N CYS A 39 6.79 4.17 7.70
CA CYS A 39 6.28 3.88 6.37
C CYS A 39 4.76 3.78 6.43
N ARG A 40 4.09 4.33 5.42
CA ARG A 40 2.64 4.33 5.28
C ARG A 40 2.28 3.66 3.97
N ALA A 41 1.42 2.65 4.03
CA ALA A 41 0.80 2.05 2.87
C ALA A 41 -0.72 2.29 2.90
N VAL A 42 -1.26 2.84 1.83
CA VAL A 42 -2.70 3.07 1.66
C VAL A 42 -3.19 2.13 0.58
N ILE A 43 -4.08 1.21 0.96
CA ILE A 43 -4.65 0.20 0.07
C ILE A 43 -6.09 0.59 -0.20
N THR A 44 -6.42 0.76 -1.48
CA THR A 44 -7.78 1.09 -1.91
C THR A 44 -8.41 -0.11 -2.58
N ARG A 45 -9.62 -0.44 -2.14
CA ARG A 45 -10.47 -1.47 -2.73
C ARG A 45 -11.80 -0.87 -3.16
N VAL A 46 -12.28 -1.22 -4.34
CA VAL A 46 -13.57 -0.78 -4.87
C VAL A 46 -14.40 -2.04 -5.15
N GLY A 47 -15.59 -2.15 -4.55
CA GLY A 47 -16.40 -3.37 -4.62
C GLY A 47 -15.67 -4.60 -4.05
N GLY A 48 -14.73 -4.40 -3.13
CA GLY A 48 -13.87 -5.48 -2.59
C GLY A 48 -12.72 -5.91 -3.51
N VAL A 49 -12.59 -5.32 -4.70
CA VAL A 49 -11.48 -5.54 -5.64
C VAL A 49 -10.36 -4.56 -5.33
N PHE A 50 -9.12 -5.05 -5.27
CA PHE A 50 -7.94 -4.20 -5.11
C PHE A 50 -7.69 -3.40 -6.39
N VAL A 51 -7.60 -2.08 -6.24
CA VAL A 51 -7.46 -1.18 -7.40
C VAL A 51 -6.26 -0.26 -7.29
N MET A 52 -5.82 0.09 -6.09
CA MET A 52 -4.76 1.09 -5.93
C MET A 52 -3.97 0.84 -4.65
N LEU A 53 -2.66 1.08 -4.73
CA LEU A 53 -1.74 1.02 -3.61
C LEU A 53 -0.83 2.24 -3.65
N HIS A 54 -0.70 2.91 -2.51
CA HIS A 54 0.14 4.08 -2.38
C HIS A 54 1.03 3.96 -1.14
N ARG A 55 2.35 3.92 -1.34
CA ARG A 55 3.36 3.82 -0.29
C ARG A 55 4.15 5.12 -0.15
N THR A 56 4.31 5.58 1.08
CA THR A 56 4.98 6.84 1.41
C THR A 56 5.71 6.79 2.74
N CYS A 57 6.74 7.62 2.90
CA CYS A 57 7.34 7.89 4.21
C CYS A 57 6.57 9.03 4.90
N VAL A 58 6.25 8.88 6.20
CA VAL A 58 5.51 9.90 6.96
C VAL A 58 6.06 10.08 8.37
N ALA A 59 5.93 11.28 8.92
CA ALA A 59 6.37 11.59 10.29
C ALA A 59 5.43 11.00 11.37
N LYS A 60 4.12 11.00 11.09
CA LYS A 60 3.08 10.41 11.93
C LYS A 60 2.21 9.52 11.05
N CYS A 61 1.84 8.35 11.56
CA CYS A 61 1.00 7.39 10.85
C CYS A 61 -0.03 6.81 11.80
N HIS A 62 -1.29 6.75 11.36
CA HIS A 62 -2.38 6.13 12.10
C HIS A 62 -3.01 5.04 11.22
N GLU A 63 -3.14 3.83 11.76
CA GLU A 63 -3.82 2.74 11.08
C GLU A 63 -5.32 2.98 11.12
N ALA A 64 -5.96 3.04 9.96
CA ALA A 64 -7.39 3.27 9.86
C ALA A 64 -7.92 2.66 8.56
N CYS A 65 -9.13 2.12 8.59
CA CYS A 65 -9.85 1.76 7.39
C CYS A 65 -11.10 2.63 7.31
N THR A 66 -11.25 3.36 6.21
CA THR A 66 -12.46 4.10 5.91
C THR A 66 -13.20 3.41 4.77
N GLU A 67 -14.51 3.28 4.91
CA GLU A 67 -15.38 2.75 3.85
C GLU A 67 -16.39 3.85 3.48
N ARG A 68 -16.58 4.05 2.18
CA ARG A 68 -17.47 5.08 1.61
C ARG A 68 -18.21 4.50 0.42
N GLY A 69 -19.38 5.05 0.11
CA GLY A 69 -20.18 4.68 -1.07
C GLY A 69 -21.48 3.96 -0.73
N TYR A 70 -22.58 4.40 -1.35
CA TYR A 70 -23.94 3.90 -1.10
C TYR A 70 -24.32 2.69 -1.99
N GLY A 71 -23.66 2.52 -3.14
CA GLY A 71 -23.85 1.38 -4.05
C GLY A 71 -22.57 0.54 -4.17
N ILE A 72 -21.54 1.10 -4.79
CA ILE A 72 -20.21 0.49 -4.86
C ILE A 72 -19.40 0.96 -3.67
N ARG A 73 -19.02 0.04 -2.80
CA ARG A 73 -18.23 0.34 -1.60
C ARG A 73 -16.77 0.56 -1.97
N THR A 74 -16.22 1.72 -1.65
CA THR A 74 -14.81 2.03 -1.69
C THR A 74 -14.24 1.96 -0.28
N ARG A 75 -13.29 1.06 -0.06
CA ARG A 75 -12.60 0.88 1.21
C ARG A 75 -11.14 1.26 1.06
N GLU A 76 -10.70 2.24 1.83
CA GLU A 76 -9.32 2.68 1.91
C GLU A 76 -8.76 2.31 3.28
N CYS A 77 -7.71 1.48 3.30
CA CYS A 77 -7.05 1.06 4.53
C CYS A 77 -5.61 1.60 4.56
N THR A 78 -5.32 2.40 5.58
CA THR A 78 -3.98 2.85 5.92
C THR A 78 -3.31 1.85 6.86
N ARG A 79 -2.12 1.41 6.50
CA ARG A 79 -1.21 0.60 7.31
C ARG A 79 0.07 1.36 7.59
N CYS A 80 0.57 1.18 8.80
CA CYS A 80 1.72 1.89 9.31
C CYS A 80 2.75 0.88 9.83
N CYS A 81 4.01 1.12 9.54
CA CYS A 81 5.08 0.25 9.99
C CYS A 81 6.38 1.03 10.22
N THR A 82 7.25 0.50 11.08
CA THR A 82 8.53 1.13 11.45
C THR A 82 9.74 0.30 11.03
N LYS A 83 9.64 -1.03 11.16
CA LYS A 83 10.74 -1.97 10.90
C LYS A 83 10.66 -2.62 9.52
N GLU A 84 9.45 -2.98 9.09
CA GLU A 84 9.22 -3.63 7.80
C GLU A 84 8.99 -2.57 6.72
N PRO A 85 9.75 -2.52 5.62
CA PRO A 85 9.59 -1.46 4.62
C PRO A 85 8.32 -1.58 3.77
N ASP A 86 7.68 -2.77 3.76
CA ASP A 86 6.48 -3.10 2.99
C ASP A 86 5.17 -2.92 3.77
N CYS A 87 5.22 -2.73 5.10
CA CYS A 87 4.04 -2.71 5.98
C CYS A 87 3.13 -3.95 5.88
N GLY A 88 3.71 -5.13 5.58
CA GLY A 88 2.97 -6.40 5.49
C GLY A 88 1.92 -6.44 4.37
N VAL A 89 2.02 -5.56 3.37
CA VAL A 89 1.07 -5.46 2.27
C VAL A 89 1.15 -6.69 1.37
N ALA A 90 2.35 -7.23 1.15
CA ALA A 90 2.55 -8.46 0.38
C ALA A 90 1.72 -9.64 0.93
N GLU A 91 1.65 -9.79 2.25
CA GLU A 91 0.89 -10.85 2.92
C GLU A 91 -0.63 -10.63 2.81
N LEU A 92 -1.09 -9.38 2.79
CA LEU A 92 -2.50 -9.04 2.54
C LEU A 92 -2.95 -9.39 1.11
N MET A 93 -2.03 -9.39 0.15
CA MET A 93 -2.31 -9.78 -1.24
C MET A 93 -2.28 -11.30 -1.45
N LYS A 94 -1.49 -12.04 -0.67
CA LYS A 94 -1.42 -13.53 -0.75
C LYS A 94 -2.63 -14.24 -0.13
N LYS A 95 -3.32 -13.63 0.84
CA LYS A 95 -4.41 -14.25 1.63
C LYS A 95 -5.71 -14.60 0.88
N LYS A 96 -5.74 -14.61 -0.46
CA LYS A 96 -6.89 -15.00 -1.28
C LYS A 96 -6.72 -16.34 -2.04
N LYS A 97 -5.84 -17.23 -1.59
CA LYS A 97 -5.95 -18.67 -1.91
C LYS A 97 -6.67 -19.35 -0.75
N LYS A 98 -8.00 -19.42 -0.81
CA LYS A 98 -8.79 -20.38 -0.05
C LYS A 98 -9.36 -21.36 -1.05
#